data_AF-A0A1E1WM22-F1
#
_entry.id   AF-A0A1E1WM22-F1
#
_cell.length_a   1.000
_cell.length_b   1.000
_cell.length_c   1.000
_cell.angle_alpha   90.00
_cell.angle_beta   90.00
_cell.angle_gamma   90.00
#
_symmetry.space_group_name_H-M   'P 1'
#
loop_
_entity.id
_entity.type
_entity.pdbx_description
1 polymer ?
#
loop_
_entity_poly.entity_id
_entity_poly.type
_entity_poly.pdbx_seq_one_letter_code
_entity_poly.pdbx_strand_id
1 'polypeptide(L)'
;TTYIHQYLRQDTIALGQFCLNLSNLPTQKYPNYAKQLYDIIKQFVTKSYYLPLTIDNMNTMTLLPKKDYECNRLTSGVLQLSKGTHLVLDETKMEQGRLDNTGVHNVAALGHLIKNQKVEYDFKYYKMEFESDISVLVLSEGKSLLPSDYHVPLKPEESSLEIFDAIVEAATYYLKEEIMNIIRVYLTNLKLVKYTISEDLQFVEEDFIEMRSKADSSNPVTADDLHRLLVLARLVSLSRGRDTLLKDCWDDTKRMEAERLQRVKNRVQSTF
;
A
#
# COMPACT_ATOMS: atom_id res chain seq x y z
N THR A 1 3.59 7.64 -30.17
CA THR A 1 2.15 7.69 -29.94
C THR A 1 1.93 7.76 -28.44
N THR A 2 1.67 8.97 -27.98
CA THR A 2 2.15 9.50 -26.70
C THR A 2 0.95 9.80 -25.80
N TYR A 3 1.17 9.80 -24.48
CA TYR A 3 0.26 10.15 -23.37
C TYR A 3 -0.65 9.03 -22.80
N ILE A 4 -0.06 8.08 -22.06
CA ILE A 4 -0.82 7.08 -21.26
C ILE A 4 -0.91 7.45 -19.76
N HIS A 5 -0.25 8.51 -19.28
CA HIS A 5 -0.37 8.94 -17.87
C HIS A 5 -0.14 10.43 -17.72
N GLN A 6 -0.95 11.27 -18.36
CA GLN A 6 -0.97 12.69 -17.98
C GLN A 6 -1.92 12.83 -16.78
N TYR A 7 -1.38 12.50 -15.61
CA TYR A 7 -2.00 12.77 -14.32
C TYR A 7 -1.95 14.27 -14.09
N LEU A 8 -3.11 14.93 -14.10
CA LEU A 8 -3.22 16.33 -13.75
C LEU A 8 -2.99 16.43 -12.23
N ARG A 9 -1.77 16.78 -11.82
CA ARG A 9 -1.43 17.09 -10.42
C ARG A 9 -2.13 18.39 -10.01
N GLN A 10 -2.83 18.36 -8.89
CA GLN A 10 -3.14 19.57 -8.14
C GLN A 10 -2.18 19.58 -6.92
N ASP A 11 -1.02 20.18 -7.17
CA ASP A 11 0.12 20.61 -6.33
C ASP A 11 0.46 20.06 -4.92
N THR A 12 -0.18 19.05 -4.34
CA THR A 12 0.25 18.53 -3.02
C THR A 12 0.11 17.02 -2.82
N ILE A 13 -0.66 16.30 -3.64
CA ILE A 13 -0.90 14.85 -3.44
C ILE A 13 -0.64 14.07 -4.74
N ALA A 14 0.13 12.99 -4.66
CA ALA A 14 0.26 12.03 -5.76
C ALA A 14 -1.09 11.33 -5.97
N LEU A 15 -1.89 11.82 -6.92
CA LEU A 15 -3.20 11.27 -7.26
C LEU A 15 -3.12 9.77 -7.59
N GLY A 16 -3.80 8.94 -6.81
CA GLY A 16 -3.87 7.48 -6.99
C GLY A 16 -2.89 6.67 -6.14
N GLN A 17 -2.12 7.31 -5.27
CA GLN A 17 -1.32 6.60 -4.28
C GLN A 17 -2.22 5.87 -3.27
N PHE A 18 -1.94 4.57 -3.07
CA PHE A 18 -2.64 3.72 -2.11
C PHE A 18 -1.62 2.87 -1.37
N CYS A 19 -0.99 3.43 -0.34
CA CYS A 19 -0.14 2.68 0.57
C CYS A 19 -0.99 2.06 1.68
N LEU A 20 -1.03 0.73 1.72
CA LEU A 20 -1.80 -0.04 2.69
C LEU A 20 -0.87 -0.60 3.77
N ASN A 21 -1.20 -0.39 5.04
CA ASN A 21 -0.58 -1.07 6.16
C ASN A 21 -1.53 -2.13 6.74
N LEU A 22 -1.14 -3.40 6.64
CA LEU A 22 -1.76 -4.51 7.34
C LEU A 22 -1.02 -4.77 8.64
N SER A 23 -1.75 -4.73 9.74
CA SER A 23 -1.17 -4.79 11.07
C SER A 23 -1.84 -5.86 11.94
N ASN A 24 -1.27 -6.21 13.10
CA ASN A 24 -1.78 -7.30 13.94
C ASN A 24 -1.70 -8.66 13.24
N LEU A 25 -0.60 -8.89 12.52
CA LEU A 25 -0.33 -10.18 11.88
C LEU A 25 -0.12 -11.26 12.95
N PRO A 26 -0.59 -12.50 12.74
CA PRO A 26 -0.51 -13.58 13.73
C PRO A 26 0.89 -14.20 13.80
N THR A 27 1.93 -13.38 13.94
CA THR A 27 3.34 -13.77 13.89
C THR A 27 3.77 -14.64 15.08
N GLN A 28 3.10 -14.51 16.23
CA GLN A 28 3.34 -15.36 17.40
C GLN A 28 3.14 -16.85 17.10
N LYS A 29 2.07 -17.18 16.37
CA LYS A 29 1.76 -18.56 15.96
C LYS A 29 2.40 -18.90 14.61
N TYR A 30 2.48 -17.92 13.70
CA TYR A 30 3.01 -18.07 12.35
C TYR A 30 4.08 -17.01 12.03
N PRO A 31 5.35 -17.22 12.42
CA PRO A 31 6.43 -16.24 12.23
C PRO A 31 6.71 -15.86 10.78
N ASN A 32 6.27 -16.68 9.82
CA ASN A 32 6.45 -16.49 8.39
C ASN A 32 5.17 -16.02 7.66
N TYR A 33 4.13 -15.61 8.40
CA TYR A 33 2.86 -15.17 7.83
C TYR A 33 3.04 -14.09 6.75
N ALA A 34 3.84 -13.06 7.03
CA ALA A 34 4.10 -11.96 6.10
C ALA A 34 4.75 -12.45 4.80
N LYS A 35 5.70 -13.38 4.90
CA LYS A 35 6.38 -13.98 3.75
C LYS A 35 5.44 -14.86 2.92
N GLN A 36 4.62 -15.68 3.57
CA GLN A 36 3.63 -16.52 2.87
C GLN A 36 2.57 -15.66 2.15
N LEU A 37 2.09 -14.59 2.79
CA LEU A 37 1.19 -13.62 2.15
C LEU A 37 1.85 -12.98 0.92
N TYR A 38 3.11 -12.59 1.02
CA TYR A 38 3.87 -12.09 -0.13
C TYR A 38 3.97 -13.14 -1.25
N ASP A 39 4.27 -14.39 -0.93
CA ASP A 39 4.43 -15.45 -1.93
C ASP A 39 3.11 -15.75 -2.66
N ILE A 40 1.96 -15.53 -2.01
CA ILE A 40 0.64 -15.55 -2.66
C ILE A 40 0.46 -14.32 -3.56
N ILE A 41 0.69 -13.11 -3.06
CA ILE A 41 0.54 -11.85 -3.83
C ILE A 41 1.41 -11.86 -5.08
N LYS A 42 2.65 -12.34 -4.96
CA LYS A 42 3.62 -12.46 -6.05
C LYS A 42 3.07 -13.26 -7.24
N GLN A 43 2.18 -14.22 -7.00
CA GLN A 43 1.59 -15.02 -8.07
C GLN A 43 0.59 -14.23 -8.92
N PHE A 44 -0.03 -13.18 -8.38
CA PHE A 44 -1.05 -12.37 -9.07
C PHE A 44 -0.48 -11.17 -9.84
N VAL A 45 0.73 -10.72 -9.48
CA VAL A 45 1.32 -9.48 -10.00
C VAL A 45 2.51 -9.77 -10.90
N THR A 46 2.72 -8.92 -11.91
CA THR A 46 3.83 -9.08 -12.87
C THR A 46 5.18 -8.73 -12.28
N LYS A 47 5.21 -7.83 -11.29
CA LYS A 47 6.43 -7.29 -10.67
C LYS A 47 6.19 -7.10 -9.19
N SER A 48 7.00 -7.75 -8.38
CA SER A 48 6.97 -7.59 -6.92
C SER A 48 8.37 -7.62 -6.34
N TYR A 49 8.54 -6.92 -5.23
CA TYR A 49 9.77 -6.93 -4.46
C TYR A 49 9.41 -7.01 -2.97
N TYR A 50 10.02 -7.95 -2.26
CA TYR A 50 9.83 -8.13 -0.82
C TYR A 50 11.08 -7.64 -0.10
N LEU A 51 10.90 -6.71 0.82
CA LEU A 51 11.96 -6.14 1.64
C LEU A 51 11.65 -6.40 3.12
N PRO A 52 12.34 -7.36 3.77
CA PRO A 52 12.27 -7.52 5.20
C PRO A 52 13.07 -6.41 5.88
N LEU A 53 12.42 -5.65 6.76
CA LEU A 53 13.00 -4.50 7.44
C LEU A 53 13.72 -4.94 8.72
N THR A 54 14.66 -5.87 8.60
CA THR A 54 15.56 -6.23 9.72
C THR A 54 16.52 -5.07 10.00
N ILE A 55 17.03 -4.97 11.22
CA ILE A 55 18.05 -3.98 11.58
C ILE A 55 19.29 -4.10 10.68
N ASP A 56 19.71 -5.34 10.41
CA ASP A 56 20.85 -5.63 9.51
C ASP A 56 20.60 -5.10 8.10
N ASN A 57 19.45 -5.40 7.49
CA ASN A 57 19.12 -4.90 6.16
C ASN A 57 19.05 -3.37 6.14
N MET A 58 18.43 -2.76 7.15
CA MET A 58 18.31 -1.32 7.20
C MET A 58 19.65 -0.60 7.35
N ASN A 59 20.60 -1.17 8.08
CA ASN A 59 21.92 -0.56 8.28
C ASN A 59 22.91 -0.88 7.14
N THR A 60 22.77 -2.02 6.45
CA THR A 60 23.75 -2.48 5.43
C THR A 60 23.30 -2.26 3.99
N MET A 61 21.99 -2.27 3.70
CA MET A 61 21.50 -2.16 2.33
C MET A 61 21.64 -0.74 1.80
N THR A 62 22.00 -0.63 0.54
CA THR A 62 21.94 0.63 -0.21
C THR A 62 20.57 0.75 -0.87
N LEU A 63 19.63 1.46 -0.22
CA LEU A 63 18.28 1.63 -0.77
C LEU A 63 18.24 2.68 -1.89
N LEU A 64 19.01 3.76 -1.75
CA LEU A 64 19.05 4.85 -2.71
C LEU A 64 20.22 4.69 -3.70
N PRO A 65 20.02 4.98 -4.99
CA PRO A 65 21.12 4.99 -5.95
C PRO A 65 22.15 6.07 -5.60
N LYS A 66 23.43 5.76 -5.80
CA LYS A 66 24.53 6.67 -5.48
C LYS A 66 25.53 6.76 -6.63
N LYS A 67 25.99 7.98 -6.95
CA LYS A 67 27.07 8.18 -7.92
C LYS A 67 28.39 7.80 -7.28
N ASP A 68 29.00 6.76 -7.83
CA ASP A 68 30.41 6.47 -7.62
C ASP A 68 31.24 7.31 -8.60
N TYR A 69 32.08 8.17 -8.03
CA TYR A 69 32.96 9.05 -8.79
C TYR A 69 34.31 8.39 -9.09
N GLU A 70 34.72 7.38 -8.33
CA GLU A 70 35.97 6.66 -8.59
C GLU A 70 35.83 5.79 -9.84
N CYS A 71 34.74 5.02 -9.91
CA CYS A 71 34.43 4.20 -11.09
C CYS A 71 33.62 4.98 -12.16
N ASN A 72 33.28 6.24 -11.91
CA ASN A 72 32.40 7.08 -12.72
C ASN A 72 31.06 6.41 -13.12
N ARG A 73 30.45 5.62 -12.22
CA ARG A 73 29.20 4.88 -12.46
C ARG A 73 28.15 5.21 -11.41
N LEU A 74 26.88 5.01 -11.75
CA LEU A 74 25.82 5.06 -10.77
C LEU A 74 25.66 3.65 -10.17
N THR A 75 25.85 3.54 -8.87
CA THR A 75 25.54 2.32 -8.12
C THR A 75 24.04 2.27 -7.88
N SER A 76 23.41 1.18 -8.31
CA SER A 76 21.96 1.00 -8.16
C SER A 76 21.58 0.78 -6.71
N GLY A 77 20.50 1.43 -6.29
CA GLY A 77 19.85 1.18 -5.02
C GLY A 77 18.64 0.27 -5.18
N VAL A 78 18.22 -0.38 -4.09
CA VAL A 78 17.05 -1.26 -4.06
C VAL A 78 15.78 -0.56 -4.56
N LEU A 79 15.60 0.73 -4.23
CA LEU A 79 14.42 1.50 -4.61
C LEU A 79 14.42 1.95 -6.07
N GLN A 80 15.45 1.61 -6.85
CA GLN A 80 15.46 1.75 -8.31
C GLN A 80 14.57 0.69 -8.98
N LEU A 81 13.33 0.55 -8.50
CA LEU A 81 12.36 -0.40 -9.02
C LEU A 81 11.67 0.19 -10.25
N SER A 82 11.35 -0.69 -11.21
CA SER A 82 10.65 -0.26 -12.41
C SER A 82 9.17 0.08 -12.12
N LYS A 83 8.57 0.92 -12.96
CA LYS A 83 7.15 1.28 -12.88
C LYS A 83 6.22 0.07 -12.75
N GLY A 84 5.23 0.19 -11.87
CA GLY A 84 4.18 -0.80 -11.59
C GLY A 84 4.64 -1.95 -10.70
N THR A 85 5.76 -1.80 -9.99
CA THR A 85 6.26 -2.82 -9.04
C THR A 85 5.46 -2.75 -7.74
N HIS A 86 5.09 -3.92 -7.21
CA HIS A 86 4.50 -4.05 -5.88
C HIS A 86 5.61 -4.25 -4.84
N LEU A 87 5.88 -3.22 -4.04
CA LEU A 87 6.86 -3.26 -2.97
C LEU A 87 6.16 -3.68 -1.67
N VAL A 88 6.55 -4.84 -1.13
CA VAL A 88 6.05 -5.34 0.15
C VAL A 88 7.13 -5.16 1.21
N LEU A 89 6.84 -4.32 2.20
CA LEU A 89 7.72 -3.96 3.30
C LEU A 89 7.30 -4.74 4.53
N ASP A 90 8.18 -5.59 5.04
CA ASP A 90 7.89 -6.44 6.19
C ASP A 90 8.56 -5.90 7.46
N GLU A 91 7.80 -5.13 8.23
CA GLU A 91 8.18 -4.62 9.54
C GLU A 91 8.10 -5.70 10.64
N THR A 92 7.51 -6.87 10.39
CA THR A 92 7.47 -7.95 11.41
C THR A 92 8.83 -8.54 11.71
N LYS A 93 9.81 -8.34 10.82
CA LYS A 93 11.20 -8.74 11.01
C LYS A 93 12.05 -7.65 11.68
N MET A 94 11.45 -6.51 12.03
CA MET A 94 12.13 -5.43 12.72
C MET A 94 12.23 -5.77 14.22
N GLU A 95 13.41 -6.18 14.65
CA GLU A 95 13.70 -6.51 16.05
C GLU A 95 14.07 -5.27 16.87
N GLN A 96 14.06 -5.41 18.20
CA GLN A 96 14.60 -4.37 19.08
C GLN A 96 16.11 -4.19 18.81
N GLY A 97 16.49 -2.99 18.43
CA GLY A 97 17.86 -2.67 18.09
C GLY A 97 18.01 -1.20 17.74
N ARG A 98 19.23 -0.81 17.35
CA ARG A 98 19.54 0.56 16.95
C ARG A 98 19.78 0.64 15.45
N LEU A 99 18.98 1.48 14.79
CA LEU A 99 19.31 1.95 13.46
C LEU A 99 20.49 2.92 13.56
N ASP A 100 21.49 2.70 12.73
CA ASP A 100 22.58 3.64 12.57
C ASP A 100 22.16 4.80 11.65
N ASN A 101 23.10 5.66 11.28
CA ASN A 101 22.80 6.77 10.38
C ASN A 101 22.29 6.28 9.01
N THR A 102 22.80 5.17 8.50
CA THR A 102 22.35 4.54 7.25
C THR A 102 20.93 4.02 7.39
N GLY A 103 20.63 3.34 8.49
CA GLY A 103 19.29 2.85 8.82
C GLY A 103 18.24 3.96 8.88
N VAL A 104 18.54 5.06 9.57
CA VAL A 104 17.65 6.23 9.64
C VAL A 104 17.43 6.85 8.25
N HIS A 105 18.49 6.98 7.44
CA HIS A 105 18.37 7.47 6.07
C HIS A 105 17.53 6.53 5.19
N ASN A 106 17.69 5.21 5.35
CA ASN A 106 16.93 4.21 4.62
C ASN A 106 15.43 4.23 4.98
N VAL A 107 15.08 4.39 6.28
CA VAL A 107 13.68 4.58 6.70
C VAL A 107 13.11 5.88 6.12
N ALA A 108 13.88 6.97 6.16
CA ALA A 108 13.45 8.24 5.58
C ALA A 108 13.23 8.14 4.07
N ALA A 109 14.10 7.43 3.35
CA ALA A 109 13.99 7.16 1.92
C ALA A 109 12.71 6.38 1.58
N LEU A 110 12.38 5.34 2.36
CA LEU A 110 11.13 4.58 2.21
C LEU A 110 9.91 5.49 2.45
N GLY A 111 9.93 6.30 3.51
CA GLY A 111 8.86 7.25 3.79
C GLY A 111 8.67 8.30 2.70
N HIS A 112 9.76 8.80 2.12
CA HIS A 112 9.74 9.71 0.97
C HIS A 112 9.17 9.03 -0.27
N LEU A 113 9.63 7.82 -0.59
CA LEU A 113 9.07 7.06 -1.72
C LEU A 113 7.58 6.86 -1.56
N ILE A 114 7.12 6.46 -0.37
CA ILE A 114 5.70 6.25 -0.10
C ILE A 114 4.94 7.55 -0.38
N LYS A 115 5.27 8.65 0.30
CA LYS A 115 4.50 9.90 0.27
C LYS A 115 4.59 10.67 -1.05
N ASN A 116 5.76 10.66 -1.68
CA ASN A 116 6.05 11.52 -2.81
C ASN A 116 6.08 10.77 -4.14
N GLN A 117 6.05 9.42 -4.11
CA GLN A 117 6.26 8.57 -5.28
C GLN A 117 7.53 8.97 -6.06
N LYS A 118 8.60 9.26 -5.32
CA LYS A 118 9.89 9.71 -5.88
C LYS A 118 11.05 9.05 -5.16
N VAL A 119 12.11 8.79 -5.91
CA VAL A 119 13.36 8.23 -5.40
C VAL A 119 14.45 9.27 -5.54
N GLU A 120 15.10 9.60 -4.42
CA GLU A 120 16.27 10.49 -4.41
C GLU A 120 17.53 9.74 -4.83
N TYR A 121 18.27 10.29 -5.78
CA TYR A 121 19.56 9.77 -6.23
C TYR A 121 20.65 10.66 -5.63
N ASP A 122 21.59 10.05 -4.92
CA ASP A 122 22.68 10.74 -4.25
C ASP A 122 23.88 10.92 -5.20
N PHE A 123 24.14 12.15 -5.63
CA PHE A 123 25.31 12.51 -6.45
C PHE A 123 26.45 13.10 -5.59
N LYS A 124 26.53 12.78 -4.29
CA LYS A 124 27.47 13.30 -3.27
C LYS A 124 27.37 14.80 -2.99
N TYR A 125 27.32 15.63 -4.03
CA TYR A 125 27.28 17.10 -3.92
C TYR A 125 25.86 17.66 -3.97
N TYR A 126 24.95 16.90 -4.58
CA TYR A 126 23.53 17.26 -4.70
C TYR A 126 22.71 15.97 -4.79
N LYS A 127 21.40 16.11 -4.55
CA LYS A 127 20.42 15.05 -4.74
C LYS A 127 19.54 15.38 -5.94
N MET A 128 19.16 14.37 -6.70
CA MET A 128 18.14 14.50 -7.75
C MET A 128 16.98 13.56 -7.47
N GLU A 129 15.75 14.05 -7.64
CA GLU A 129 14.56 13.23 -7.50
C GLU A 129 14.12 12.68 -8.86
N PHE A 130 13.84 11.39 -8.91
CA PHE A 130 13.22 10.74 -10.05
C PHE A 130 11.83 10.25 -9.69
N GLU A 131 10.88 10.50 -10.57
CA GLU A 131 9.50 10.03 -10.44
C GLU A 131 9.46 8.49 -10.43
N SER A 132 8.61 7.95 -9.57
CA SER A 132 8.38 6.52 -9.37
C SER A 132 6.88 6.22 -9.41
N ASP A 133 6.54 4.97 -9.66
CA ASP A 133 5.16 4.47 -9.61
C ASP A 133 5.24 3.05 -9.05
N ILE A 134 5.16 2.98 -7.73
CA ILE A 134 5.34 1.77 -6.94
C ILE A 134 4.16 1.66 -5.97
N SER A 135 3.45 0.53 -6.04
CA SER A 135 2.41 0.21 -5.07
C SER A 135 3.06 -0.38 -3.82
N VAL A 136 2.83 0.23 -2.66
CA VAL A 136 3.46 -0.17 -1.40
C VAL A 136 2.47 -0.85 -0.47
N LEU A 137 2.85 -2.03 0.05
CA LEU A 137 2.16 -2.75 1.10
C LEU A 137 3.09 -2.88 2.30
N VAL A 138 2.68 -2.35 3.45
CA VAL A 138 3.39 -2.48 4.72
C VAL A 138 2.75 -3.58 5.54
N LEU A 139 3.55 -4.47 6.08
CA LEU A 139 3.16 -5.58 6.94
C LEU A 139 3.78 -5.35 8.31
N SER A 140 2.97 -5.11 9.34
CA SER A 140 3.44 -4.71 10.67
C SER A 140 2.80 -5.55 11.79
N GLU A 141 3.48 -5.67 12.92
CA GLU A 141 2.85 -6.23 14.12
C GLU A 141 2.03 -5.15 14.84
N GLY A 142 2.63 -3.97 15.01
CA GLY A 142 2.14 -2.86 15.82
C GLY A 142 1.73 -1.62 15.02
N LYS A 143 2.06 -0.46 15.61
CA LYS A 143 2.05 0.82 14.90
C LYS A 143 3.24 0.84 13.94
N SER A 144 2.96 1.12 12.67
CA SER A 144 4.01 1.12 11.65
C SER A 144 4.98 2.29 11.81
N LEU A 145 6.25 2.04 11.46
CA LEU A 145 7.31 3.04 11.40
C LEU A 145 7.16 3.91 10.15
N LEU A 146 6.59 3.34 9.10
CA LEU A 146 6.42 3.97 7.80
C LEU A 146 5.06 4.68 7.70
N PRO A 147 4.98 5.75 6.91
CA PRO A 147 3.70 6.37 6.60
C PRO A 147 2.83 5.40 5.78
N SER A 148 1.52 5.44 6.00
CA SER A 148 0.54 4.68 5.21
C SER A 148 -0.74 5.49 5.04
N ASP A 149 -1.34 5.41 3.86
CA ASP A 149 -2.61 6.10 3.56
C ASP A 149 -3.80 5.39 4.24
N TYR A 150 -3.74 4.05 4.29
CA TYR A 150 -4.76 3.21 4.91
C TYR A 150 -4.12 2.25 5.89
N HIS A 151 -4.72 2.16 7.07
CA HIS A 151 -4.33 1.20 8.11
C HIS A 151 -5.48 0.23 8.36
N VAL A 152 -5.17 -1.07 8.26
CA VAL A 152 -6.11 -2.16 8.51
C VAL A 152 -5.51 -3.11 9.55
N PRO A 153 -6.03 -3.10 10.77
CA PRO A 153 -5.79 -4.18 11.73
C PRO A 153 -6.45 -5.47 11.28
N LEU A 154 -5.68 -6.54 11.14
CA LEU A 154 -6.22 -7.87 10.99
C LEU A 154 -6.91 -8.28 12.30
N LYS A 155 -7.99 -9.05 12.15
CA LYS A 155 -8.65 -9.74 13.25
C LYS A 155 -8.54 -11.25 12.96
N PRO A 156 -7.40 -11.88 13.28
CA PRO A 156 -7.23 -13.30 13.07
C PRO A 156 -8.28 -14.06 13.88
N GLU A 157 -9.06 -14.91 13.23
CA GLU A 157 -9.99 -15.80 13.92
C GLU A 157 -9.23 -17.02 14.41
N GLU A 158 -9.44 -17.43 15.67
CA GLU A 158 -8.72 -18.56 16.28
C GLU A 158 -8.90 -19.85 15.47
N SER A 159 -10.12 -20.12 15.02
CA SER A 159 -10.44 -21.26 14.15
C SER A 159 -9.61 -21.25 12.86
N SER A 160 -9.48 -20.10 12.19
CA SER A 160 -8.67 -19.95 10.98
C SER A 160 -7.19 -20.15 11.26
N LEU A 161 -6.72 -19.74 12.44
CA LEU A 161 -5.34 -19.94 12.87
C LEU A 161 -5.03 -21.40 13.23
N GLU A 162 -6.00 -22.27 13.49
CA GLU A 162 -5.74 -23.69 13.76
C GLU A 162 -5.52 -24.49 12.48
N ILE A 163 -6.19 -24.10 11.40
CA ILE A 163 -6.16 -24.80 10.10
C ILE A 163 -5.40 -24.02 9.03
N PHE A 164 -4.56 -23.05 9.41
CA PHE A 164 -3.93 -22.12 8.46
C PHE A 164 -3.10 -22.82 7.39
N ASP A 165 -2.32 -23.84 7.76
CA ASP A 165 -1.50 -24.59 6.80
C ASP A 165 -2.38 -25.31 5.76
N ALA A 166 -3.52 -25.87 6.19
CA ALA A 166 -4.50 -26.49 5.29
C ALA A 166 -5.20 -25.45 4.39
N ILE A 167 -5.44 -24.23 4.88
CA ILE A 167 -5.96 -23.13 4.07
C ILE A 167 -4.95 -22.76 2.97
N VAL A 168 -3.67 -22.66 3.31
CA VAL A 168 -2.60 -22.33 2.34
C VAL A 168 -2.43 -23.44 1.30
N GLU A 169 -2.47 -24.71 1.73
CA GLU A 169 -2.42 -25.86 0.83
C GLU A 169 -3.63 -25.88 -0.11
N ALA A 170 -4.84 -25.68 0.42
CA ALA A 170 -6.06 -25.60 -0.38
C ALA A 170 -6.00 -24.43 -1.38
N ALA A 171 -5.56 -23.24 -0.95
CA ALA A 171 -5.40 -22.09 -1.82
C ALA A 171 -4.44 -22.42 -2.98
N THR A 172 -3.31 -23.06 -2.70
CA THR A 172 -2.34 -23.49 -3.71
C THR A 172 -2.93 -24.52 -4.68
N TYR A 173 -3.77 -25.44 -4.17
CA TYR A 173 -4.44 -26.45 -4.98
C TYR A 173 -5.49 -25.86 -5.93
N TYR A 174 -6.27 -24.87 -5.47
CA TYR A 174 -7.32 -24.22 -6.26
C TYR A 174 -6.77 -23.16 -7.21
N LEU A 175 -5.68 -22.47 -6.85
CA LEU A 175 -5.03 -21.45 -7.68
C LEU A 175 -4.15 -22.08 -8.78
N LYS A 176 -4.76 -22.93 -9.60
CA LYS A 176 -4.11 -23.53 -10.78
C LYS A 176 -3.80 -22.45 -11.82
N GLU A 177 -2.80 -22.71 -12.67
CA GLU A 177 -2.33 -21.75 -13.68
C GLU A 177 -3.45 -21.20 -14.59
N GLU A 178 -4.46 -22.00 -14.91
CA GLU A 178 -5.62 -21.54 -15.71
C GLU A 178 -6.38 -20.41 -15.02
N ILE A 179 -6.74 -20.58 -13.74
CA ILE A 179 -7.44 -19.57 -12.94
C ILE A 179 -6.52 -18.37 -12.69
N MET A 180 -5.25 -18.63 -12.39
CA MET A 180 -4.25 -17.58 -12.18
C MET A 180 -4.10 -16.70 -13.42
N ASN A 181 -4.10 -17.27 -14.62
CA ASN A 181 -4.02 -16.51 -15.85
C ASN A 181 -5.26 -15.65 -16.07
N ILE A 182 -6.46 -16.15 -15.78
CA ILE A 182 -7.69 -15.35 -15.83
C ILE A 182 -7.59 -14.16 -14.88
N ILE A 183 -7.15 -14.38 -13.64
CA ILE A 183 -6.98 -13.31 -12.63
C ILE A 183 -5.93 -12.30 -13.10
N ARG A 184 -4.76 -12.75 -13.58
CA ARG A 184 -3.69 -11.86 -14.08
C ARG A 184 -4.16 -11.02 -15.26
N VAL A 185 -4.91 -11.61 -16.21
CA VAL A 185 -5.49 -10.88 -17.35
C VAL A 185 -6.48 -9.84 -16.86
N TYR A 186 -7.36 -10.20 -15.93
CA TYR A 186 -8.32 -9.28 -15.34
C TYR A 186 -7.62 -8.10 -14.66
N LEU A 187 -6.68 -8.37 -13.74
CA LEU A 187 -5.92 -7.33 -13.03
C LEU A 187 -5.12 -6.43 -13.98
N THR A 188 -4.54 -7.00 -15.03
CA THR A 188 -3.78 -6.23 -16.03
C THR A 188 -4.68 -5.32 -16.84
N ASN A 189 -5.85 -5.81 -17.27
CA ASN A 189 -6.82 -5.01 -18.01
C ASN A 189 -7.36 -3.86 -17.14
N LEU A 190 -7.67 -4.11 -15.87
CA LEU A 190 -8.14 -3.07 -14.95
C LEU A 190 -7.14 -1.92 -14.78
N LYS A 191 -5.82 -2.20 -14.80
CA LYS A 191 -4.78 -1.16 -14.76
C LYS A 191 -4.79 -0.24 -15.99
N LEU A 192 -5.38 -0.68 -17.10
CA LEU A 192 -5.46 0.07 -18.36
C LEU A 192 -6.79 0.81 -18.54
N VAL A 193 -7.80 0.53 -17.71
CA VAL A 193 -9.12 1.18 -17.78
C VAL A 193 -8.99 2.67 -17.43
N LYS A 194 -9.52 3.53 -18.30
CA LYS A 194 -9.64 4.96 -18.03
C LYS A 194 -10.87 5.19 -17.17
N TYR A 195 -10.64 5.49 -15.90
CA TYR A 195 -11.70 5.84 -14.98
C TYR A 195 -12.21 7.26 -15.25
N THR A 196 -13.52 7.41 -15.40
CA THR A 196 -14.19 8.69 -15.64
C THR A 196 -15.06 9.03 -14.43
N ILE A 197 -14.96 10.27 -13.95
CA ILE A 197 -15.85 10.76 -12.91
C ILE A 197 -17.14 11.20 -13.61
N SER A 198 -18.27 10.58 -13.26
CA SER A 198 -19.59 10.98 -13.76
C SER A 198 -19.97 12.37 -13.24
N GLU A 199 -20.81 13.09 -13.97
CA GLU A 199 -21.35 14.38 -13.50
C GLU A 199 -22.42 14.20 -12.41
N ASP A 200 -23.08 13.04 -12.38
CA ASP A 200 -24.05 12.68 -11.35
C ASP A 200 -23.34 12.15 -10.09
N LEU A 201 -22.91 13.08 -9.23
CA LEU A 201 -22.28 12.81 -7.93
C LEU A 201 -23.05 13.43 -6.76
N GLN A 202 -24.31 13.79 -6.95
CA GLN A 202 -25.14 14.41 -5.89
C GLN A 202 -25.14 13.56 -4.62
N PHE A 203 -25.20 12.23 -4.79
CA PHE A 203 -25.16 11.30 -3.69
C PHE A 203 -23.85 11.31 -2.87
N VAL A 204 -22.71 11.69 -3.48
CA VAL A 204 -21.43 11.85 -2.78
C VAL A 204 -21.45 13.12 -1.95
N GLU A 205 -21.97 14.22 -2.52
CA GLU A 205 -22.06 15.51 -1.85
C GLU A 205 -23.01 15.44 -0.65
N GLU A 206 -24.19 14.85 -0.83
CA GLU A 206 -25.17 14.61 0.23
C GLU A 206 -24.58 13.77 1.37
N ASP A 207 -23.96 12.63 1.03
CA ASP A 207 -23.32 11.76 2.02
C ASP A 207 -22.17 12.48 2.75
N PHE A 208 -21.40 13.33 2.07
CA PHE A 208 -20.30 14.08 2.69
C PHE A 208 -20.81 15.14 3.68
N ILE A 209 -21.89 15.82 3.34
CA ILE A 209 -22.57 16.75 4.26
C ILE A 209 -23.08 16.00 5.49
N GLU A 210 -23.68 14.82 5.29
CA GLU A 210 -24.14 13.95 6.38
C GLU A 210 -23.00 13.46 7.27
N MET A 211 -21.87 13.04 6.68
CA MET A 211 -20.68 12.63 7.43
C MET A 211 -20.14 13.77 8.30
N ARG A 212 -20.13 15.00 7.77
CA ARG A 212 -19.70 16.19 8.53
C ARG A 212 -20.68 16.56 9.65
N SER A 213 -21.98 16.40 9.44
CA SER A 213 -22.98 16.73 10.47
C SER A 213 -22.96 15.74 11.64
N LYS A 214 -22.64 14.47 11.37
CA LYS A 214 -22.51 13.41 12.38
C LYS A 214 -21.14 13.34 13.05
N ALA A 215 -20.16 14.08 12.55
CA ALA A 215 -18.80 14.06 13.09
C ALA A 215 -18.73 14.74 14.45
N ASP A 216 -18.02 14.12 15.39
CA ASP A 216 -17.74 14.73 16.68
C ASP A 216 -16.85 15.96 16.50
N SER A 217 -17.05 16.98 17.35
CA SER A 217 -16.26 18.22 17.34
C SER A 217 -14.77 17.98 17.56
N SER A 218 -14.41 16.86 18.20
CA SER A 218 -13.04 16.43 18.47
C SER A 218 -12.35 15.72 17.30
N ASN A 219 -13.11 15.19 16.33
CA ASN A 219 -12.57 14.50 15.16
C ASN A 219 -13.41 14.83 13.91
N PRO A 220 -13.27 16.05 13.37
CA PRO A 220 -14.05 16.51 12.23
C PRO A 220 -13.65 15.77 10.95
N VAL A 221 -14.62 15.50 10.09
CA VAL A 221 -14.38 14.94 8.76
C VAL A 221 -13.76 16.01 7.84
N THR A 222 -12.53 15.75 7.39
CA THR A 222 -11.72 16.68 6.59
C THR A 222 -11.91 16.47 5.09
N ALA A 223 -11.39 17.41 4.28
CA ALA A 223 -11.33 17.23 2.83
C ALA A 223 -10.41 16.06 2.43
N ASP A 224 -9.37 15.78 3.22
CA ASP A 224 -8.46 14.65 3.00
C ASP A 224 -9.14 13.30 3.27
N ASP A 225 -10.11 13.25 4.20
CA ASP A 225 -10.95 12.06 4.42
C ASP A 225 -11.81 11.77 3.19
N LEU A 226 -12.44 12.81 2.61
CA LEU A 226 -13.22 12.66 1.37
C LEU A 226 -12.33 12.23 0.21
N HIS A 227 -11.15 12.83 0.07
CA HIS A 227 -10.21 12.47 -0.98
C HIS A 227 -9.82 10.99 -0.88
N ARG A 228 -9.48 10.50 0.32
CA ARG A 228 -9.22 9.07 0.55
C ARG A 228 -10.44 8.21 0.20
N LEU A 229 -11.63 8.60 0.65
CA LEU A 229 -12.85 7.85 0.34
C LEU A 229 -13.11 7.76 -1.17
N LEU A 230 -12.87 8.84 -1.93
CA LEU A 230 -12.97 8.86 -3.39
C LEU A 230 -11.91 7.98 -4.08
N VAL A 231 -10.68 7.99 -3.58
CA VAL A 231 -9.63 7.08 -4.07
C VAL A 231 -10.03 5.62 -3.85
N LEU A 232 -10.53 5.28 -2.66
CA LEU A 232 -11.03 3.94 -2.36
C LEU A 232 -12.23 3.57 -3.25
N ALA A 233 -13.18 4.49 -3.45
CA ALA A 233 -14.37 4.27 -4.27
C ALA A 233 -14.01 4.00 -5.74
N ARG A 234 -13.02 4.72 -6.26
CA ARG A 234 -12.45 4.45 -7.59
C ARG A 234 -11.86 3.04 -7.66
N LEU A 235 -11.09 2.62 -6.66
CA LEU A 235 -10.49 1.27 -6.63
C LEU A 235 -11.54 0.16 -6.53
N VAL A 236 -12.59 0.36 -5.72
CA VAL A 236 -13.74 -0.56 -5.60
C VAL A 236 -14.53 -0.66 -6.89
N SER A 237 -14.74 0.47 -7.59
CA SER A 237 -15.44 0.49 -8.87
C SER A 237 -14.64 -0.27 -9.93
N LEU A 238 -13.33 0.02 -10.03
CA LEU A 238 -12.43 -0.68 -10.96
C LEU A 238 -12.34 -2.17 -10.65
N SER A 239 -12.25 -2.58 -9.38
CA SER A 239 -12.19 -4.01 -9.01
C SER A 239 -13.46 -4.80 -9.36
N ARG A 240 -14.56 -4.10 -9.65
CA ARG A 240 -15.82 -4.66 -10.15
C ARG A 240 -15.98 -4.53 -11.67
N GLY A 241 -14.96 -4.07 -12.37
CA GLY A 241 -14.98 -3.86 -13.81
C GLY A 241 -15.78 -2.63 -14.25
N ARG A 242 -16.01 -1.66 -13.36
CA ARG A 242 -16.69 -0.41 -13.67
C ARG A 242 -15.68 0.71 -13.87
N ASP A 243 -15.92 1.53 -14.88
CA ASP A 243 -15.07 2.66 -15.27
C ASP A 243 -15.59 4.00 -14.73
N THR A 244 -16.72 4.01 -14.01
CA THR A 244 -17.38 5.18 -13.43
C THR A 244 -17.85 4.91 -12.00
N LEU A 245 -18.04 5.97 -11.20
CA LEU A 245 -18.55 5.84 -9.83
C LEU A 245 -20.07 5.68 -9.86
N LEU A 246 -20.57 4.55 -9.37
CA LEU A 246 -22.00 4.31 -9.19
C LEU A 246 -22.35 4.23 -7.70
N LYS A 247 -23.62 4.54 -7.37
CA LYS A 247 -24.10 4.64 -5.99
C LYS A 247 -23.86 3.36 -5.18
N ASP A 248 -24.04 2.19 -5.78
CA ASP A 248 -23.79 0.90 -5.12
C ASP A 248 -22.32 0.70 -4.75
N CYS A 249 -21.38 1.06 -5.62
CA CYS A 249 -19.94 1.00 -5.35
C CYS A 249 -19.54 2.02 -4.28
N TRP A 250 -20.19 3.18 -4.25
CA TRP A 250 -20.02 4.17 -3.20
C TRP A 250 -20.53 3.69 -1.84
N ASP A 251 -21.72 3.09 -1.79
CA ASP A 251 -22.27 2.55 -0.55
C ASP A 251 -21.42 1.39 0.00
N ASP A 252 -20.92 0.51 -0.88
CA ASP A 252 -19.97 -0.53 -0.49
C ASP A 252 -18.65 0.05 0.02
N THR A 253 -18.17 1.14 -0.58
CA THR A 253 -16.97 1.85 -0.12
C THR A 253 -17.18 2.43 1.28
N LYS A 254 -18.32 3.08 1.54
CA LYS A 254 -18.68 3.57 2.88
C LYS A 254 -18.73 2.43 3.90
N ARG A 255 -19.29 1.28 3.53
CA ARG A 255 -19.33 0.10 4.42
C ARG A 255 -17.92 -0.40 4.75
N MET A 256 -17.06 -0.56 3.73
CA MET A 256 -15.67 -0.98 3.92
C MET A 256 -14.89 -0.01 4.81
N GLU A 257 -15.07 1.29 4.62
CA GLU A 257 -14.41 2.31 5.42
C GLU A 257 -14.92 2.33 6.87
N ALA A 258 -16.22 2.19 7.08
CA ALA A 258 -16.82 2.09 8.41
C ALA A 258 -16.29 0.88 9.18
N GLU A 259 -16.22 -0.30 8.55
CA GLU A 259 -15.62 -1.51 9.14
C GLU A 259 -14.14 -1.29 9.48
N ARG A 260 -13.38 -0.66 8.58
CA ARG A 260 -11.96 -0.36 8.82
C ARG A 260 -11.79 0.54 10.04
N LEU A 261 -12.54 1.63 10.12
CA LEU A 261 -12.50 2.56 11.25
C LEU A 261 -12.90 1.88 12.56
N GLN A 262 -13.89 0.99 12.54
CA GLN A 262 -14.27 0.19 13.70
C GLN A 262 -13.13 -0.71 14.17
N ARG A 263 -12.43 -1.40 13.25
CA ARG A 263 -11.27 -2.24 13.59
C ARG A 263 -10.14 -1.42 14.21
N VAL A 264 -9.87 -0.22 13.68
CA VAL A 264 -8.86 0.69 14.25
C VAL A 264 -9.26 1.14 15.66
N LYS A 265 -10.52 1.55 15.88
CA LYS A 265 -11.02 1.95 17.20
C LYS A 265 -10.90 0.82 18.23
N ASN A 266 -11.34 -0.38 17.89
CA ASN A 266 -11.28 -1.55 18.77
C ASN A 266 -9.83 -1.90 19.15
N ARG A 267 -8.89 -1.76 18.22
CA ARG A 267 -7.47 -1.99 18.50
C ARG A 267 -6.88 -0.95 19.44
N VAL A 268 -7.24 0.32 19.27
CA VAL A 268 -6.79 1.37 20.20
C VAL A 268 -7.28 1.04 21.61
N GLN A 269 -8.53 0.61 21.77
CA GLN A 269 -9.09 0.20 23.05
C GLN A 269 -8.42 -1.03 23.66
N SER A 270 -8.00 -2.02 22.85
CA SER A 270 -7.34 -3.23 23.37
C SER A 270 -5.87 -3.03 23.76
N THR A 271 -5.27 -1.87 23.44
CA THR A 271 -3.87 -1.55 23.73
C THR A 271 -3.71 -0.66 24.98
N PHE A 272 -4.83 -0.19 25.55
CA PHE A 272 -4.91 0.53 26.83
C PHE A 272 -5.47 -0.40 27.91
#